data_AF-A0A8X6SUQ5-F1
#
_entry.id   AF-A0A8X6SUQ5-F1
#
_cell.length_a   1.000
_cell.length_b   1.000
_cell.length_c   1.000
_cell.angle_alpha   90.00
_cell.angle_beta   90.00
_cell.angle_gamma   90.00
#
_symmetry.space_group_name_H-M   'P 1'
#
loop_
_entity.id
_entity.type
_entity.pdbx_description
1 polymer ?
#
loop_
_entity_poly.entity_id
_entity_poly.type
_entity_poly.pdbx_seq_one_letter_code
_entity_poly.pdbx_strand_id
1 'polypeptide(L)'
;MANNQSVRRHLDAFTRSRIIGKLEEGRSVTSQKATGRPISRFTVARRLHGGGLFARRSVWCVPLTPAHQRRRSLWCREHRNWRDNEYGRVLFTDESRFSLSSDSHRILIWRERGSRNHPSNIIERDRYGGRGVLVWGGIMLGSRTDLHIFDAGSVNGTRYCNEILLPYVRLFRGAMGLQFLFMDDNAPCHRTVAAEQLLESEDIERMDWLARSPDLNPIEHVWDFLGRRLAARTLPTVTIRELRLALQDEWAAMPQQLIDTLILSMGRRCETCLAVRGDHIPY
;
A
#
# COMPACT_ATOMS: atom_id res chain seq x y z
N MET A 1 -48.64 -18.48 -30.02
CA MET A 1 -48.12 -17.69 -28.88
C MET A 1 -46.66 -18.03 -28.71
N ALA A 2 -45.78 -17.11 -29.10
CA ALA A 2 -44.37 -17.39 -29.34
C ALA A 2 -43.51 -17.31 -28.06
N ASN A 3 -42.86 -18.44 -27.80
CA ASN A 3 -41.49 -18.67 -27.32
C ASN A 3 -40.97 -17.95 -26.06
N ASN A 4 -40.89 -18.72 -24.98
CA ASN A 4 -40.30 -18.43 -23.68
C ASN A 4 -38.75 -18.60 -23.72
N GLN A 5 -38.11 -17.95 -24.69
CA GLN A 5 -36.68 -18.12 -24.99
C GLN A 5 -36.06 -16.81 -25.53
N SER A 6 -36.27 -15.68 -24.86
CA SER A 6 -35.63 -14.41 -25.26
C SER A 6 -35.46 -13.36 -24.14
N VAL A 7 -34.91 -13.75 -22.98
CA VAL A 7 -34.30 -12.76 -22.04
C VAL A 7 -32.95 -13.25 -21.48
N ARG A 8 -32.33 -14.26 -22.11
CA ARG A 8 -30.90 -14.54 -21.93
C ARG A 8 -30.15 -13.85 -23.06
N ARG A 9 -29.64 -12.64 -22.83
CA ARG A 9 -28.48 -12.09 -23.56
C ARG A 9 -28.02 -10.77 -22.94
N HIS A 10 -26.72 -10.76 -22.64
CA HIS A 10 -25.81 -9.62 -22.62
C HIS A 10 -26.11 -8.48 -21.64
N LEU A 11 -25.44 -8.54 -20.49
CA LEU A 11 -24.88 -7.32 -19.91
C LEU A 11 -23.77 -6.87 -20.88
N ASP A 12 -24.09 -5.89 -21.72
CA ASP A 12 -23.13 -5.31 -22.66
C ASP A 12 -21.90 -4.75 -21.92
N ALA A 13 -20.74 -4.74 -22.57
CA ALA A 13 -19.49 -4.17 -22.08
C ALA A 13 -19.66 -2.71 -21.62
N PHE A 14 -20.59 -1.98 -22.24
CA PHE A 14 -21.00 -0.64 -21.83
C PHE A 14 -21.66 -0.59 -20.43
N THR A 15 -22.44 -1.62 -20.09
CA THR A 15 -23.07 -1.75 -18.77
C THR A 15 -22.07 -2.19 -17.70
N ARG A 16 -21.06 -2.99 -18.08
CA ARG A 16 -19.93 -3.36 -17.21
C ARG A 16 -19.05 -2.14 -16.85
N SER A 17 -18.73 -1.29 -17.83
CA SER A 17 -17.94 -0.07 -17.62
C SER A 17 -18.62 0.93 -16.67
N ARG A 18 -19.95 1.09 -16.80
CA ARG A 18 -20.69 2.11 -16.06
C ARG A 18 -21.06 1.72 -14.61
N ILE A 19 -21.09 0.42 -14.29
CA ILE A 19 -21.28 -0.09 -12.91
C ILE A 19 -19.99 0.05 -12.09
N ILE A 20 -18.82 0.06 -12.73
CA ILE A 20 -17.51 0.23 -12.07
C ILE A 20 -17.26 1.71 -11.71
N GLY A 21 -17.89 2.66 -12.41
CA GLY A 21 -17.53 4.08 -12.33
C GLY A 21 -18.23 4.98 -11.30
N LYS A 22 -19.39 4.64 -10.70
CA LYS A 22 -20.10 5.55 -9.78
C LYS A 22 -20.97 4.84 -8.75
N LEU A 23 -20.37 4.41 -7.64
CA LEU A 23 -21.02 4.33 -6.33
C LEU A 23 -20.09 5.00 -5.30
N GLU A 24 -19.68 6.23 -5.62
CA GLU A 24 -19.06 7.12 -4.65
C GLU A 24 -20.15 7.68 -3.74
N GLU A 25 -19.87 7.63 -2.44
CA GLU A 25 -20.70 8.09 -1.32
C GLU A 25 -21.96 7.26 -1.05
N GLY A 26 -22.23 7.01 0.23
CA GLY A 26 -23.41 6.29 0.73
C GLY A 26 -24.76 6.95 0.46
N ARG A 27 -24.91 7.71 -0.63
CA ARG A 27 -26.19 8.14 -1.17
C ARG A 27 -26.62 7.14 -2.25
N SER A 28 -27.81 6.59 -2.05
CA SER A 28 -28.47 5.67 -2.97
C SER A 28 -28.47 6.24 -4.39
N VAL A 29 -27.59 5.77 -5.27
CA VAL A 29 -27.73 6.01 -6.71
C VAL A 29 -28.90 5.16 -7.19
N THR A 30 -30.10 5.71 -7.08
CA THR A 30 -31.23 5.26 -7.89
C THR A 30 -30.78 5.28 -9.34
N SER A 31 -30.67 4.10 -9.94
CA SER A 31 -30.60 3.93 -11.39
C SER A 31 -31.91 4.45 -12.01
N GLN A 32 -32.02 5.77 -12.12
CA GLN A 32 -32.96 6.42 -13.03
C GLN A 32 -32.22 6.62 -14.34
N LYS A 33 -32.27 5.61 -15.22
CA LYS A 33 -32.31 5.74 -16.69
C LYS A 33 -32.11 4.35 -17.33
N ALA A 34 -33.18 3.57 -17.30
CA ALA A 34 -33.43 2.47 -18.26
C ALA A 34 -34.90 2.01 -18.22
N THR A 35 -35.61 2.11 -17.09
CA THR A 35 -36.97 1.52 -16.94
C THR A 35 -37.97 2.35 -16.12
N GLY A 36 -37.62 3.56 -15.69
CA GLY A 36 -38.55 4.49 -15.02
C GLY A 36 -39.10 4.04 -13.65
N ARG A 37 -38.65 2.91 -13.10
CA ARG A 37 -39.10 2.38 -11.81
C ARG A 37 -37.96 2.35 -10.79
N PRO A 38 -38.19 2.72 -9.52
CA PRO A 38 -37.20 2.58 -8.47
C PRO A 38 -36.93 1.10 -8.21
N ILE A 39 -35.71 0.64 -8.51
CA ILE A 39 -35.30 -0.73 -8.27
C ILE A 39 -34.69 -0.82 -6.87
N SER A 40 -35.19 -1.74 -6.06
CA SER A 40 -34.66 -2.02 -4.72
C SER A 40 -33.21 -2.50 -4.76
N ARG A 41 -32.40 -2.08 -3.77
CA ARG A 41 -31.01 -2.51 -3.58
C ARG A 41 -30.85 -4.03 -3.51
N PHE A 42 -31.85 -4.74 -2.97
CA PHE A 42 -31.85 -6.21 -2.91
C PHE A 42 -32.01 -6.84 -4.30
N THR A 43 -32.81 -6.23 -5.17
CA THR A 43 -32.99 -6.68 -6.56
C THR A 43 -31.72 -6.48 -7.37
N VAL A 44 -31.02 -5.35 -7.17
CA VAL A 44 -29.71 -5.09 -7.78
C VAL A 44 -28.68 -6.12 -7.30
N ALA A 45 -28.56 -6.32 -5.98
CA ALA A 45 -27.62 -7.29 -5.40
C ALA A 45 -27.88 -8.73 -5.88
N ARG A 46 -29.15 -9.16 -5.93
CA ARG A 46 -29.53 -10.50 -6.42
C ARG A 46 -29.15 -10.69 -7.90
N ARG A 47 -29.34 -9.66 -8.74
CA ARG A 47 -28.93 -9.72 -10.16
C ARG A 47 -27.41 -9.73 -10.32
N LEU A 48 -26.67 -8.96 -9.51
CA LEU A 48 -25.21 -8.97 -9.51
C LEU A 48 -24.64 -10.32 -9.05
N HIS A 49 -25.21 -10.92 -7.99
CA HIS A 49 -24.86 -12.28 -7.56
C HIS A 49 -25.19 -13.33 -8.63
N GLY A 50 -26.33 -13.22 -9.32
CA GLY A 50 -26.68 -14.09 -10.44
C GLY A 50 -25.71 -14.00 -11.62
N GLY A 51 -24.94 -12.91 -11.71
CA GLY A 51 -23.85 -12.72 -12.68
C GLY A 51 -22.45 -13.01 -12.12
N GLY A 52 -22.32 -13.59 -10.92
CA GLY A 52 -21.03 -13.95 -10.31
C GLY A 52 -20.26 -12.80 -9.64
N LEU A 53 -20.86 -11.62 -9.53
CA LEU A 53 -20.23 -10.43 -8.93
C LEU A 53 -20.63 -10.30 -7.46
N PHE A 54 -19.65 -10.05 -6.60
CA PHE A 54 -19.87 -9.88 -5.17
C PHE A 54 -19.28 -8.56 -4.68
N ALA A 55 -19.97 -7.91 -3.75
CA ALA A 55 -19.44 -6.74 -3.05
C ALA A 55 -18.22 -7.16 -2.20
N ARG A 56 -17.06 -6.57 -2.49
CA ARG A 56 -15.77 -6.84 -1.83
C ARG A 56 -15.02 -5.53 -1.64
N ARG A 57 -14.12 -5.47 -0.65
CA ARG A 57 -13.27 -4.30 -0.42
C ARG A 57 -12.35 -4.07 -1.62
N SER A 58 -12.30 -2.84 -2.13
CA SER A 58 -11.30 -2.43 -3.11
C SER A 58 -9.89 -2.58 -2.54
N VAL A 59 -8.92 -2.82 -3.41
CA VAL A 59 -7.50 -2.75 -3.06
C VAL A 59 -6.94 -1.47 -3.69
N TRP A 60 -6.17 -0.74 -2.91
CA TRP A 60 -5.45 0.43 -3.38
C TRP A 60 -4.18 -0.06 -4.07
N CYS A 61 -4.01 0.26 -5.35
CA CYS A 61 -2.76 0.01 -6.04
C CYS A 61 -2.41 1.22 -6.89
N VAL A 62 -1.12 1.49 -7.02
CA VAL A 62 -0.62 2.56 -7.89
C VAL A 62 -0.60 2.06 -9.33
N PRO A 63 -1.14 2.80 -10.32
CA PRO A 63 -1.17 2.33 -11.71
C PRO A 63 0.24 2.00 -12.24
N LEU A 64 0.36 0.82 -12.84
CA LEU A 64 1.61 0.33 -13.44
C LEU A 64 1.58 0.49 -14.96
N THR A 65 2.62 1.11 -15.49
CA THR A 65 2.89 1.10 -16.93
C THR A 65 3.59 -0.22 -17.30
N PRO A 66 3.60 -0.63 -18.59
CA PRO A 66 4.40 -1.76 -19.04
C PRO A 66 5.90 -1.61 -18.70
N ALA A 67 6.41 -0.37 -18.63
CA ALA A 67 7.78 -0.11 -18.21
C ALA A 67 7.98 -0.44 -16.72
N HIS A 68 7.02 -0.07 -15.86
CA HIS A 68 7.06 -0.44 -14.43
C HIS A 68 7.04 -1.97 -14.26
N GLN A 69 6.14 -2.68 -14.95
CA GLN A 69 6.06 -4.14 -14.87
C GLN A 69 7.36 -4.84 -15.29
N ARG A 70 8.02 -4.34 -16.36
CA ARG A 70 9.33 -4.85 -16.79
C ARG A 70 10.42 -4.60 -15.74
N ARG A 71 10.50 -3.39 -15.19
CA ARG A 71 11.48 -3.04 -14.14
C ARG A 71 11.26 -3.91 -12.90
N ARG A 72 10.00 -4.05 -12.46
CA ARG A 72 9.60 -4.92 -11.34
C ARG A 72 10.03 -6.37 -11.57
N SER A 73 9.79 -6.90 -12.77
CA SER A 73 10.20 -8.25 -13.13
C SER A 73 11.72 -8.42 -13.16
N LEU A 74 12.47 -7.44 -13.65
CA LEU A 74 13.94 -7.50 -13.69
C LEU A 74 14.50 -7.55 -12.27
N TRP A 75 14.09 -6.60 -11.43
CA TRP A 75 14.52 -6.54 -10.04
C TRP A 75 14.14 -7.82 -9.27
N CYS A 76 12.94 -8.36 -9.46
CA CYS A 76 12.55 -9.62 -8.81
C CYS A 76 13.40 -10.81 -9.28
N ARG A 77 13.89 -10.83 -10.53
CA ARG A 77 14.81 -11.89 -11.00
C ARG A 77 16.17 -11.81 -10.34
N GLU A 78 16.66 -10.59 -10.12
CA GLU A 78 17.95 -10.34 -9.47
C GLU A 78 17.89 -10.67 -7.97
N HIS A 79 16.75 -10.40 -7.33
CA HIS A 79 16.62 -10.51 -5.88
C HIS A 79 15.93 -11.80 -5.39
N ARG A 80 15.20 -12.56 -6.22
CA ARG A 80 14.47 -13.77 -5.76
C ARG A 80 15.32 -14.83 -5.07
N ASN A 81 16.61 -14.88 -5.39
CA ASN A 81 17.56 -15.88 -4.88
C ASN A 81 18.45 -15.31 -3.77
N TRP A 82 18.22 -14.07 -3.34
CA TRP A 82 18.91 -13.51 -2.20
C TRP A 82 18.61 -14.34 -0.96
N ARG A 83 19.66 -14.66 -0.22
CA ARG A 83 19.59 -15.40 1.04
C ARG A 83 19.18 -14.46 2.18
N ASP A 84 18.78 -15.06 3.29
CA ASP A 84 18.34 -14.35 4.49
C ASP A 84 19.35 -13.30 4.98
N ASN A 85 20.65 -13.57 4.84
CA ASN A 85 21.70 -12.61 5.20
C ASN A 85 21.78 -11.40 4.25
N GLU A 86 21.41 -11.56 2.99
CA GLU A 86 21.39 -10.47 2.00
C GLU A 86 20.19 -9.56 2.21
N TYR A 87 19.01 -10.09 2.55
CA TYR A 87 17.90 -9.26 3.01
C TYR A 87 18.12 -8.70 4.41
N GLY A 88 18.87 -9.43 5.25
CA GLY A 88 19.19 -9.04 6.61
C GLY A 88 20.07 -7.81 6.72
N ARG A 89 20.75 -7.39 5.65
CA ARG A 89 21.55 -6.15 5.60
C ARG A 89 20.79 -4.93 5.07
N VAL A 90 19.53 -5.11 4.66
CA VAL A 90 18.69 -4.04 4.10
C VAL A 90 17.83 -3.41 5.17
N LEU A 91 17.89 -2.09 5.32
CA LEU A 91 16.91 -1.31 6.06
C LEU A 91 15.79 -0.86 5.10
N PHE A 92 14.64 -1.53 5.18
CA PHE A 92 13.45 -1.18 4.43
C PHE A 92 12.75 -0.01 5.11
N THR A 93 12.55 1.10 4.39
CA THR A 93 11.95 2.32 4.96
C THR A 93 10.81 2.82 4.10
N ASP A 94 9.93 3.60 4.71
CA ASP A 94 8.79 4.22 4.05
C ASP A 94 8.11 5.27 4.95
N GLU A 95 7.30 6.13 4.35
CA GLU A 95 6.41 7.05 5.04
C GLU A 95 4.94 6.60 4.94
N SER A 96 4.21 6.69 6.06
CA SER A 96 2.77 6.41 6.10
C SER A 96 1.98 7.52 6.77
N ARG A 97 0.67 7.62 6.48
CA ARG A 97 -0.22 8.64 7.04
C ARG A 97 -1.37 8.00 7.81
N PHE A 98 -1.48 8.35 9.09
CA PHE A 98 -2.57 7.92 9.97
C PHE A 98 -3.48 9.10 10.32
N SER A 99 -4.80 8.92 10.30
CA SER A 99 -5.79 9.98 10.56
C SER A 99 -6.74 9.62 11.71
N LEU A 100 -7.32 10.65 12.35
CA LEU A 100 -8.25 10.49 13.48
C LEU A 100 -9.64 10.04 13.04
N SER A 101 -10.12 10.61 11.94
CA SER A 101 -11.27 10.03 11.25
C SER A 101 -10.76 8.75 10.60
N SER A 102 -11.41 7.61 10.87
CA SER A 102 -11.27 6.50 9.94
C SER A 102 -11.65 7.07 8.58
N ASP A 103 -10.68 7.27 7.68
CA ASP A 103 -11.02 7.18 6.27
C ASP A 103 -11.60 5.78 6.18
N SER A 104 -12.92 5.65 6.20
CA SER A 104 -13.52 4.34 6.07
C SER A 104 -13.28 4.02 4.61
N HIS A 105 -12.09 3.46 4.33
CA HIS A 105 -11.58 2.88 3.09
C HIS A 105 -12.45 1.69 2.64
N ARG A 106 -13.73 1.68 3.01
CA ARG A 106 -14.74 0.66 2.82
C ARG A 106 -15.54 0.95 1.55
N ILE A 107 -14.87 1.39 0.48
CA ILE A 107 -15.50 1.38 -0.84
C ILE A 107 -15.62 -0.09 -1.23
N LEU A 108 -16.85 -0.58 -1.27
CA LEU A 108 -17.16 -1.92 -1.75
C LEU A 108 -17.33 -1.84 -3.26
N ILE A 109 -16.47 -2.52 -3.99
CA ILE A 109 -16.61 -2.73 -5.43
C ILE A 109 -17.24 -4.09 -5.67
N TRP A 110 -18.07 -4.19 -6.72
CA TRP A 110 -18.63 -5.46 -7.16
C TRP A 110 -17.65 -6.13 -8.12
N ARG A 111 -17.06 -7.26 -7.72
CA ARG A 111 -16.08 -8.01 -8.53
C ARG A 111 -16.26 -9.52 -8.45
N GLU A 112 -15.68 -10.21 -9.42
CA GLU A 112 -15.61 -11.68 -9.44
C GLU A 112 -14.69 -12.23 -8.33
N ARG A 113 -14.85 -13.51 -7.98
CA ARG A 113 -13.97 -14.17 -7.01
C ARG A 113 -12.58 -14.36 -7.62
N GLY A 114 -11.54 -13.97 -6.90
CA GLY A 114 -10.14 -14.13 -7.34
C GLY A 114 -9.58 -12.97 -8.17
N SER A 115 -10.40 -12.04 -8.66
CA SER A 115 -9.94 -10.88 -9.45
C SER A 115 -9.52 -9.69 -8.59
N ARG A 116 -9.08 -9.92 -7.35
CA ARG A 116 -8.82 -8.87 -6.35
C ARG A 116 -7.86 -7.78 -6.84
N ASN A 117 -6.81 -8.17 -7.56
CA ASN A 117 -5.75 -7.28 -8.05
C ASN A 117 -5.88 -6.94 -9.54
N HIS A 118 -7.00 -7.31 -10.19
CA HIS A 118 -7.19 -6.96 -11.59
C HIS A 118 -7.24 -5.43 -11.74
N PRO A 119 -6.61 -4.83 -12.77
CA PRO A 119 -6.56 -3.38 -12.96
C PRO A 119 -7.92 -2.68 -12.87
N SER A 120 -9.00 -3.31 -13.36
CA SER A 120 -10.37 -2.78 -13.28
C SER A 120 -10.99 -2.76 -11.87
N ASN A 121 -10.36 -3.40 -10.89
CA ASN A 121 -10.83 -3.55 -9.51
C ASN A 121 -9.95 -2.77 -8.50
N ILE A 122 -9.04 -1.95 -9.03
CA ILE A 122 -8.16 -1.06 -8.29
C ILE A 122 -8.75 0.34 -8.37
N ILE A 123 -8.81 1.05 -7.24
CA ILE A 123 -9.18 2.46 -7.21
C ILE A 123 -7.89 3.28 -7.22
N GLU A 124 -7.67 4.05 -8.29
CA GLU A 124 -6.51 4.91 -8.45
C GLU A 124 -6.66 6.16 -7.58
N ARG A 125 -5.66 6.48 -6.76
CA ARG A 125 -5.54 7.80 -6.13
C ARG A 125 -4.09 8.25 -6.13
N ASP A 126 -3.86 9.41 -6.75
CA ASP A 126 -2.67 10.24 -6.51
C ASP A 126 -3.04 11.28 -5.44
N ARG A 127 -2.38 11.19 -4.28
CA ARG A 127 -2.33 12.15 -3.15
C ARG A 127 -3.31 11.93 -1.99
N TYR A 128 -2.72 12.00 -0.79
CA TYR A 128 -3.37 12.06 0.52
C TYR A 128 -3.88 13.49 0.79
N GLY A 129 -5.20 13.68 0.83
CA GLY A 129 -5.84 14.88 1.36
C GLY A 129 -6.50 14.59 2.70
N GLY A 130 -6.16 15.32 3.77
CA GLY A 130 -6.84 15.19 5.07
C GLY A 130 -5.98 15.57 6.29
N ARG A 131 -6.59 15.72 7.47
CA ARG A 131 -5.90 15.92 8.77
C ARG A 131 -5.37 14.57 9.28
N GLY A 132 -4.08 14.33 9.13
CA GLY A 132 -3.42 13.09 9.57
C GLY A 132 -1.98 13.34 9.96
N VAL A 133 -1.44 12.42 10.76
CA VAL A 133 -0.04 12.36 11.19
C VAL A 133 0.75 11.61 10.13
N LEU A 134 1.79 12.25 9.60
CA LEU A 134 2.76 11.59 8.74
C LEU A 134 3.84 10.97 9.63
N VAL A 135 4.14 9.71 9.40
CA VAL A 135 5.16 8.96 10.14
C VAL A 135 6.18 8.37 9.17
N TRP A 136 7.39 8.14 9.66
CA TRP A 136 8.43 7.39 8.98
C TRP A 136 8.95 6.29 9.90
N GLY A 137 9.26 5.14 9.32
CA GLY A 137 9.91 4.05 10.04
C GLY A 137 10.83 3.26 9.13
N GLY A 138 11.78 2.57 9.76
CA GLY A 138 12.64 1.61 9.12
C GLY A 138 12.59 0.25 9.82
N ILE A 139 12.55 -0.82 9.02
CA ILE A 139 12.57 -2.19 9.50
C ILE A 139 13.75 -2.96 8.91
N MET A 140 14.36 -3.82 9.72
CA MET A 140 15.52 -4.63 9.36
C MET A 140 15.40 -5.99 10.04
N LEU A 141 16.14 -6.99 9.57
CA LEU A 141 16.15 -8.29 10.24
C LEU A 141 16.75 -8.14 11.64
N GLY A 142 16.00 -8.53 12.68
CA GLY A 142 16.40 -8.44 14.08
C GLY A 142 16.38 -7.02 14.69
N SER A 143 15.97 -5.99 13.94
CA SER A 143 15.92 -4.61 14.43
C SER A 143 14.87 -3.76 13.73
N ARG A 144 14.59 -2.57 14.28
CA ARG A 144 13.78 -1.52 13.66
C ARG A 144 14.19 -0.16 14.23
N THR A 145 13.87 0.91 13.51
CA THR A 145 14.03 2.27 14.03
C THR A 145 12.97 2.55 15.10
N ASP A 146 13.14 3.63 15.85
CA ASP A 146 11.98 4.28 16.47
C ASP A 146 11.06 4.83 15.38
N LEU A 147 9.77 4.98 15.71
CA LEU A 147 8.81 5.60 14.80
C LEU A 147 9.00 7.11 14.82
N HIS A 148 9.46 7.67 13.69
CA HIS A 148 9.56 9.10 13.53
C HIS A 148 8.20 9.68 13.19
N ILE A 149 7.80 10.75 13.88
CA ILE A 149 6.55 11.46 13.62
C ILE A 149 6.89 12.85 13.14
N PHE A 150 6.53 13.16 11.89
CA PHE A 150 6.74 14.48 11.36
C PHE A 150 5.78 15.48 12.02
N ASP A 151 6.32 16.63 12.39
CA ASP A 151 5.51 17.81 12.61
C ASP A 151 4.95 18.35 11.30
N ALA A 152 3.86 19.11 11.40
CA ALA A 152 3.06 19.54 10.25
C ALA A 152 3.90 20.15 9.11
N GLY A 153 3.46 19.93 7.87
CA GLY A 153 4.14 20.41 6.67
C GLY A 153 4.50 19.28 5.71
N SER A 154 5.07 19.64 4.56
CA SER A 154 5.65 18.68 3.63
C SER A 154 7.07 18.30 4.06
N VAL A 155 7.48 17.08 3.68
CA VAL A 155 8.86 16.63 3.83
C VAL A 155 9.60 17.02 2.55
N ASN A 156 10.55 17.96 2.67
CA ASN A 156 11.47 18.31 1.59
C ASN A 156 12.81 17.59 1.81
N GLY A 157 13.73 17.68 0.84
CA GLY A 157 15.02 16.96 0.91
C GLY A 157 15.88 17.33 2.12
N THR A 158 15.96 18.61 2.48
CA THR A 158 16.71 19.06 3.66
C THR A 158 16.10 18.51 4.95
N ARG A 159 14.77 18.53 5.04
CA ARG A 159 14.05 17.96 6.17
C ARG A 159 14.29 16.46 6.28
N TYR A 160 14.25 15.75 5.17
CA TYR A 160 14.57 14.33 5.10
C TYR A 160 16.00 14.04 5.56
N CYS A 161 16.98 14.85 5.15
CA CYS A 161 18.36 14.70 5.61
C CYS A 161 18.48 14.85 7.14
N ASN A 162 17.89 15.91 7.69
CA ASN A 162 18.06 16.28 9.10
C ASN A 162 17.21 15.44 10.07
N GLU A 163 15.99 15.08 9.67
CA GLU A 163 15.05 14.36 10.52
C GLU A 163 15.16 12.85 10.33
N ILE A 164 15.58 12.36 9.15
CA ILE A 164 15.58 10.93 8.83
C ILE A 164 16.99 10.36 8.62
N LEU A 165 17.75 10.87 7.65
CA LEU A 165 19.03 10.25 7.27
C LEU A 165 20.07 10.33 8.38
N LEU A 166 20.28 11.53 8.95
CA LEU A 166 21.26 11.74 10.02
C LEU A 166 20.89 11.03 11.33
N PRO A 167 19.63 11.11 11.83
CA PRO A 167 19.33 10.55 13.14
C PRO A 167 19.09 9.04 13.13
N TYR A 168 18.64 8.47 12.01
CA TYR A 168 18.26 7.05 11.95
C TYR A 168 19.16 6.25 11.02
N VAL A 169 19.21 6.59 9.73
CA VAL A 169 19.89 5.76 8.72
C VAL A 169 21.39 5.68 9.00
N ARG A 170 22.02 6.80 9.37
CA ARG A 170 23.44 6.86 9.76
C ARG A 170 23.78 5.94 10.94
N LEU A 171 22.90 5.84 11.94
CA LEU A 171 23.12 4.96 13.08
C LEU A 171 23.16 3.49 12.67
N PHE A 172 22.24 3.08 11.80
CA PHE A 172 22.21 1.72 11.25
C PHE A 172 23.45 1.45 10.38
N ARG A 173 23.87 2.42 9.56
CA ARG A 173 25.13 2.32 8.80
C ARG A 173 26.34 2.14 9.70
N GLY A 174 26.41 2.86 10.82
CA GLY A 174 27.48 2.73 11.81
C GLY A 174 27.51 1.37 12.49
N ALA A 175 26.34 0.80 12.80
CA ALA A 175 26.21 -0.52 13.44
C ALA A 175 26.50 -1.69 12.48
N MET A 176 26.03 -1.61 11.23
CA MET A 176 26.09 -2.69 10.25
C MET A 176 27.34 -2.66 9.36
N GLY A 177 28.07 -1.54 9.34
CA GLY A 177 29.26 -1.39 8.52
C GLY A 177 28.95 -1.32 7.01
N LEU A 178 29.97 -1.61 6.20
CA LEU A 178 29.94 -1.47 4.73
C LEU A 178 28.93 -2.39 4.04
N GLN A 179 28.38 -3.39 4.73
CA GLN A 179 27.40 -4.30 4.15
C GLN A 179 25.97 -3.73 4.16
N PHE A 180 25.76 -2.65 4.92
CA PHE A 180 24.48 -1.98 5.07
C PHE A 180 23.93 -1.49 3.74
N LEU A 181 22.67 -1.82 3.45
CA LEU A 181 21.92 -1.29 2.32
C LEU A 181 20.73 -0.49 2.81
N PHE A 182 20.61 0.74 2.32
CA PHE A 182 19.48 1.59 2.60
C PHE A 182 18.43 1.49 1.48
N MET A 183 17.16 1.28 1.81
CA MET A 183 16.06 1.24 0.85
C MET A 183 15.06 2.37 1.13
N ASP A 184 14.78 3.18 0.09
CA ASP A 184 13.71 4.18 0.04
C ASP A 184 12.88 4.05 -1.28
N ASP A 185 11.74 4.75 -1.38
CA ASP A 185 10.76 4.56 -2.47
C ASP A 185 11.03 5.43 -3.73
N ASN A 186 12.15 6.13 -3.76
CA ASN A 186 12.52 7.14 -4.76
C ASN A 186 11.62 8.39 -4.79
N ALA A 187 10.97 8.76 -3.69
CA ALA A 187 10.20 9.99 -3.65
C ALA A 187 11.07 11.22 -4.01
N PRO A 188 10.49 12.30 -4.59
CA PRO A 188 11.26 13.47 -4.99
C PRO A 188 12.09 14.10 -3.87
N CYS A 189 11.66 14.02 -2.61
CA CYS A 189 12.43 14.49 -1.46
C CYS A 189 13.70 13.64 -1.19
N HIS A 190 13.66 12.34 -1.47
CA HIS A 190 14.80 11.42 -1.29
C HIS A 190 15.86 11.59 -2.39
N ARG A 191 15.46 12.12 -3.55
CA ARG A 191 16.30 12.30 -4.75
C ARG A 191 16.82 13.73 -4.95
N THR A 192 16.91 14.51 -3.88
CA THR A 192 17.50 15.86 -3.93
C THR A 192 19.02 15.79 -3.89
N VAL A 193 19.70 16.80 -4.44
CA VAL A 193 21.18 16.91 -4.39
C VAL A 193 21.70 16.78 -2.97
N ALA A 194 21.03 17.41 -2.00
CA ALA A 194 21.41 17.34 -0.59
C ALA A 194 21.33 15.90 -0.03
N ALA A 195 20.28 15.15 -0.39
CA ALA A 195 20.13 13.77 0.06
C ALA A 195 21.17 12.84 -0.58
N GLU A 196 21.42 12.98 -1.88
CA GLU A 196 22.45 12.18 -2.57
C GLU A 196 23.86 12.47 -2.02
N GLN A 197 24.22 13.75 -1.85
CA GLN A 197 25.51 14.15 -1.26
C GLN A 197 25.69 13.65 0.16
N LEU A 198 24.62 13.65 0.97
CA LEU A 198 24.68 13.16 2.34
C LEU A 198 24.93 11.65 2.37
N LEU A 199 24.20 10.87 1.57
CA LEU A 199 24.40 9.42 1.48
C LEU A 199 25.81 9.08 1.02
N GLU A 200 26.34 9.80 0.03
CA GLU A 200 27.72 9.64 -0.44
C GLU A 200 28.74 9.99 0.66
N SER A 201 28.55 11.10 1.39
CA SER A 201 29.47 11.52 2.45
C SER A 201 29.50 10.58 3.66
N GLU A 202 28.38 9.89 3.93
CA GLU A 202 28.26 8.91 5.01
C GLU A 202 28.54 7.48 4.53
N ASP A 203 28.96 7.31 3.26
CA ASP A 203 29.25 6.01 2.63
C ASP A 203 28.09 5.02 2.78
N ILE A 204 26.87 5.51 2.56
CA ILE A 204 25.62 4.75 2.63
C ILE A 204 25.24 4.32 1.22
N GLU A 205 25.36 3.03 0.94
CA GLU A 205 24.87 2.45 -0.30
C GLU A 205 23.33 2.36 -0.28
N ARG A 206 22.71 2.92 -1.31
CA ARG A 206 21.26 2.81 -1.52
C ARG A 206 20.97 1.63 -2.45
N MET A 207 20.02 0.79 -2.05
CA MET A 207 19.48 -0.28 -2.87
C MET A 207 18.79 0.30 -4.13
N ASP A 208 19.04 -0.28 -5.30
CA ASP A 208 18.21 0.02 -6.48
C ASP A 208 16.77 -0.43 -6.16
N TRP A 209 15.82 0.50 -6.21
CA TRP A 209 14.45 0.25 -5.83
C TRP A 209 13.45 0.63 -6.90
N LEU A 210 12.33 -0.07 -6.89
CA LEU A 210 11.28 0.03 -7.88
C LEU A 210 10.30 1.14 -7.49
N ALA A 211 10.22 2.20 -8.30
CA ALA A 211 9.13 3.16 -8.15
C ALA A 211 7.75 2.46 -8.18
N ARG A 212 6.80 2.97 -7.39
CA ARG A 212 5.39 2.51 -7.37
C ARG A 212 5.23 1.02 -7.05
N SER A 213 6.03 0.49 -6.13
CA SER A 213 6.04 -0.94 -5.77
C SER A 213 5.80 -1.21 -4.27
N PRO A 214 4.71 -0.66 -3.67
CA PRO A 214 4.44 -0.84 -2.24
C PRO A 214 4.20 -2.31 -1.87
N ASP A 215 3.65 -3.11 -2.77
CA ASP A 215 3.41 -4.55 -2.55
C ASP A 215 4.70 -5.37 -2.38
N LEU A 216 5.84 -4.85 -2.86
CA LEU A 216 7.17 -5.43 -2.66
C LEU A 216 7.90 -4.86 -1.43
N ASN A 217 7.43 -3.75 -0.84
CA ASN A 217 8.04 -3.21 0.38
C ASN A 217 7.44 -3.91 1.62
N PRO A 218 8.21 -4.68 2.41
CA PRO A 218 7.68 -5.39 3.56
C PRO A 218 7.12 -4.46 4.64
N ILE A 219 7.57 -3.21 4.73
CA ILE A 219 7.09 -2.24 5.73
C ILE A 219 5.63 -1.84 5.51
N GLU A 220 5.12 -2.01 4.29
CA GLU A 220 3.71 -1.73 4.02
C GLU A 220 2.81 -2.66 4.84
N HIS A 221 3.21 -3.92 5.04
CA HIS A 221 2.48 -4.86 5.92
C HIS A 221 2.58 -4.45 7.40
N VAL A 222 3.69 -3.81 7.78
CA VAL A 222 3.90 -3.26 9.11
C VAL A 222 2.93 -2.10 9.36
N TRP A 223 2.67 -1.24 8.36
CA TRP A 223 1.68 -0.17 8.45
C TRP A 223 0.25 -0.70 8.63
N ASP A 224 -0.16 -1.73 7.88
CA ASP A 224 -1.49 -2.34 8.06
C ASP A 224 -1.61 -3.03 9.43
N PHE A 225 -0.56 -3.71 9.91
CA PHE A 225 -0.54 -4.25 11.26
C PHE A 225 -0.72 -3.13 12.32
N LEU A 226 0.03 -2.03 12.18
CA LEU A 226 -0.05 -0.88 13.07
C LEU A 226 -1.46 -0.25 13.06
N GLY A 227 -2.04 -0.06 11.87
CA GLY A 227 -3.41 0.45 11.71
C GLY A 227 -4.47 -0.46 12.36
N ARG A 228 -4.32 -1.78 12.25
CA ARG A 228 -5.20 -2.75 12.93
C ARG A 228 -5.05 -2.70 14.44
N ARG A 229 -3.83 -2.57 14.96
CA ARG A 229 -3.54 -2.42 16.39
C ARG A 229 -4.19 -1.16 16.95
N LEU A 230 -4.02 -0.01 16.28
CA LEU A 230 -4.69 1.25 16.64
C LEU A 230 -6.21 1.11 16.66
N ALA A 231 -6.79 0.48 15.64
CA ALA A 231 -8.24 0.26 15.55
C ALA A 231 -8.78 -0.70 16.63
N ALA A 232 -7.92 -1.56 17.19
CA ALA A 232 -8.26 -2.52 18.24
C ALA A 232 -8.04 -1.98 19.66
N ARG A 233 -7.50 -0.75 19.82
CA ARG A 233 -7.31 -0.14 21.16
C ARG A 233 -8.66 0.08 21.84
N THR A 234 -8.71 -0.19 23.14
CA THR A 234 -9.92 -0.04 23.96
C THR A 234 -10.39 1.41 24.03
N LEU A 235 -9.44 2.35 24.08
CA LEU A 235 -9.73 3.78 24.05
C LEU A 235 -9.45 4.32 22.63
N PRO A 236 -10.47 4.83 21.93
CA PRO A 236 -10.26 5.43 20.61
C PRO A 236 -9.41 6.69 20.74
N THR A 237 -8.49 6.90 19.82
CA THR A 237 -7.69 8.13 19.73
C THR A 237 -8.58 9.27 19.23
N VAL A 238 -8.87 10.25 20.07
CA VAL A 238 -9.75 11.38 19.72
C VAL A 238 -8.98 12.66 19.40
N THR A 239 -7.72 12.76 19.85
CA THR A 239 -6.83 13.89 19.56
C THR A 239 -5.56 13.47 18.80
N ILE A 240 -4.94 14.42 18.07
CA ILE A 240 -3.66 14.18 17.37
C ILE A 240 -2.58 13.74 18.35
N ARG A 241 -2.55 14.32 19.57
CA ARG A 241 -1.59 13.94 20.60
C ARG A 241 -1.74 12.49 21.02
N GLU A 242 -2.97 12.04 21.27
CA GLU A 242 -3.25 10.63 21.61
C GLU A 242 -2.90 9.69 20.45
N LEU A 243 -3.18 10.10 19.20
CA LEU A 243 -2.81 9.32 18.03
C LEU A 243 -1.29 9.15 17.92
N ARG A 244 -0.51 10.21 18.17
CA ARG A 244 0.96 10.15 18.17
C ARG A 244 1.49 9.19 19.22
N LEU A 245 1.00 9.29 20.46
CA LEU A 245 1.39 8.39 21.54
C LEU A 245 0.98 6.94 21.26
N ALA A 246 -0.25 6.73 20.79
CA ALA A 246 -0.72 5.39 20.44
C ALA A 246 0.11 4.76 19.31
N LEU A 247 0.51 5.54 18.29
CA LEU A 247 1.39 5.07 17.22
C LEU A 247 2.75 4.63 17.76
N GLN A 248 3.35 5.42 18.64
CA GLN A 248 4.63 5.09 19.28
C GLN A 248 4.52 3.85 20.16
N ASP A 249 3.49 3.76 21.01
CA ASP A 249 3.23 2.60 21.87
C ASP A 249 3.11 1.31 21.05
N GLU A 250 2.27 1.34 20.00
CA GLU A 250 2.00 0.15 19.18
C GLU A 250 3.19 -0.25 18.31
N TRP A 251 3.98 0.73 17.85
CA TRP A 251 5.25 0.47 17.16
C TRP A 251 6.28 -0.14 18.10
N ALA A 252 6.44 0.41 19.31
CA ALA A 252 7.35 -0.11 20.32
C ALA A 252 6.95 -1.51 20.79
N ALA A 253 5.65 -1.79 20.92
CA ALA A 253 5.12 -3.09 21.31
C ALA A 253 5.15 -4.15 20.19
N MET A 254 5.50 -3.78 18.96
CA MET A 254 5.46 -4.70 17.82
C MET A 254 6.46 -5.86 18.01
N PRO A 255 6.05 -7.12 17.82
CA PRO A 255 6.98 -8.25 17.89
C PRO A 255 7.99 -8.18 16.75
N GLN A 256 9.29 -8.22 17.05
CA GLN A 256 10.34 -8.25 16.03
C GLN A 256 10.22 -9.46 15.11
N GLN A 257 9.77 -10.61 15.64
CA GLN A 257 9.52 -11.82 14.85
C GLN A 257 8.52 -11.60 13.69
N LEU A 258 7.54 -10.70 13.86
CA LEU A 258 6.61 -10.35 12.78
C LEU A 258 7.35 -9.66 11.64
N ILE A 259 8.20 -8.70 11.97
CA ILE A 259 9.03 -7.95 11.01
C ILE A 259 9.97 -8.92 10.28
N ASP A 260 10.66 -9.76 11.03
CA ASP A 260 11.60 -10.74 10.48
C ASP A 260 10.89 -11.68 9.50
N THR A 261 9.70 -12.17 9.85
CA THR A 261 8.89 -13.03 8.97
C THR A 261 8.51 -12.30 7.67
N LEU A 262 8.20 -11.00 7.73
CA LEU A 262 7.89 -10.20 6.55
C LEU A 262 9.12 -10.01 5.66
N ILE A 263 10.29 -9.74 6.23
CA ILE A 263 11.54 -9.59 5.48
C ILE A 263 11.96 -10.92 4.84
N LEU A 264 11.89 -12.02 5.59
CA LEU A 264 12.20 -13.36 5.07
C LEU A 264 11.21 -13.85 4.01
N SER A 265 10.03 -13.21 3.89
CA SER A 265 9.07 -13.50 2.82
C SER A 265 9.46 -12.92 1.45
N MET A 266 10.49 -12.08 1.37
CA MET A 266 10.84 -11.32 0.17
C MET A 266 11.11 -12.19 -1.06
N GLY A 267 11.81 -13.32 -0.92
CA GLY A 267 12.02 -14.25 -2.03
C GLY A 267 10.69 -14.74 -2.64
N ARG A 268 9.72 -15.09 -1.79
CA ARG A 268 8.37 -15.51 -2.24
C ARG A 268 7.58 -14.37 -2.88
N ARG A 269 7.74 -13.13 -2.38
CA ARG A 269 7.12 -11.94 -3.01
C ARG A 269 7.67 -11.71 -4.41
N CYS A 270 8.99 -11.83 -4.58
CA CYS A 270 9.67 -11.77 -5.88
C CYS A 270 9.13 -12.84 -6.83
N GLU A 271 9.02 -14.11 -6.39
CA GLU A 271 8.45 -15.19 -7.20
C GLU A 271 7.00 -14.92 -7.61
N THR A 272 6.19 -14.42 -6.68
CA THR A 272 4.79 -14.06 -6.96
C THR A 272 4.71 -12.94 -8.00
N CYS A 273 5.58 -11.94 -7.89
CA CYS A 273 5.66 -10.82 -8.84
C CYS A 273 6.05 -11.31 -10.24
N LEU A 274 7.01 -12.25 -10.32
CA LEU A 274 7.40 -12.88 -11.58
C LEU A 274 6.26 -13.70 -12.20
N ALA A 275 5.51 -14.45 -11.39
CA ALA A 275 4.37 -15.24 -11.85
C ALA A 275 3.27 -14.37 -12.48
N VAL A 276 3.08 -13.14 -11.98
CA VAL A 276 2.14 -12.15 -12.54
C VAL A 276 2.81 -11.21 -13.55
N ARG A 277 4.02 -11.53 -14.04
CA ARG A 277 4.77 -10.74 -15.05
C ARG A 277 4.99 -9.28 -14.64
N GLY A 278 5.27 -9.05 -13.36
CA GLY A 278 5.54 -7.72 -12.81
C GLY A 278 4.30 -6.91 -12.46
N ASP A 279 3.10 -7.48 -12.58
CA ASP A 279 1.86 -6.86 -12.11
C ASP A 279 1.76 -6.88 -10.58
N HIS A 280 0.65 -6.38 -10.04
CA HIS A 280 0.40 -6.31 -8.59
C HIS A 280 0.28 -7.68 -7.92
N ILE A 281 1.04 -7.90 -6.85
CA ILE A 281 0.92 -9.10 -6.03
C ILE A 281 -0.10 -8.89 -4.89
N PRO A 282 -0.71 -9.97 -4.37
CA PRO A 282 -1.64 -9.85 -3.25
C PRO A 282 -0.97 -9.29 -2.00
N TYR A 283 -1.60 -8.25 -1.47
CA TYR A 283 -1.37 -7.63 -0.16
C TYR A 283 -2.50 -8.03 0.82
#